data_AF-A0A5C6CSY2-F1
#
_entry.id   AF-A0A5C6CSY2-F1
#
_cell.length_a   1.000
_cell.length_b   1.000
_cell.length_c   1.000
_cell.angle_alpha   90.00
_cell.angle_beta   90.00
_cell.angle_gamma   90.00
#
_symmetry.space_group_name_H-M   'P 1'
#
loop_
_entity.id
_entity.type
_entity.pdbx_description
1 polymer ?
#
loop_
_entity_poly.entity_id
_entity_poly.type
_entity_poly.pdbx_seq_one_letter_code
_entity_poly.pdbx_strand_id
1 'polypeptide(L)'
;MARNKNLQKSLPASRWFRDESSSLVAALMIGLFCFCILPTNAQQSSSSNSQQGRQLSLKQQLTVGLKAVTPGDKAFIDLVVFRVEQGVLPRTLVNSTFLWARQKADARSYSRSLRPMVYFKPGLLARTKKLGIEL
;
A
#
# COMPACT_ATOMS: atom_id res chain seq x y z
N MET A 1 42.38 2.67 38.45
CA MET A 1 42.73 1.48 37.63
C MET A 1 41.51 1.09 36.81
N ALA A 2 41.50 0.71 35.54
CA ALA A 2 42.43 0.70 34.39
C ALA A 2 41.48 0.52 33.17
N ARG A 3 41.42 1.43 32.20
CA ARG A 3 42.14 1.40 30.91
C ARG A 3 42.23 -0.02 30.29
N ASN A 4 41.40 -0.31 29.28
CA ASN A 4 41.92 -1.01 28.09
C ASN A 4 41.28 -0.47 26.80
N LYS A 5 42.14 0.16 26.01
CA LYS A 5 41.94 0.65 24.66
C LYS A 5 42.78 -0.25 23.77
N ASN A 6 42.22 -0.66 22.63
CA ASN A 6 42.84 -1.31 21.47
C ASN A 6 42.27 -2.69 21.21
N LEU A 7 41.58 -2.82 20.08
CA LEU A 7 42.16 -3.57 18.98
C LEU A 7 41.59 -2.97 17.69
N GLN A 8 42.31 -1.97 17.17
CA GLN A 8 42.30 -1.70 15.75
C GLN A 8 42.73 -2.99 15.03
N LYS A 9 41.92 -3.47 14.09
CA LYS A 9 42.45 -4.20 12.93
C LYS A 9 41.88 -3.54 11.68
N SER A 10 42.80 -2.90 10.99
CA SER A 10 42.69 -2.16 9.74
C SER A 10 42.35 -3.05 8.55
N LEU A 11 41.66 -2.43 7.59
CA LEU A 11 41.22 -2.87 6.25
C LEU A 11 42.42 -3.33 5.36
N PRO A 12 42.22 -4.05 4.22
CA PRO A 12 41.82 -3.38 2.96
C PRO A 12 40.99 -4.20 1.94
N ALA A 13 40.23 -3.42 1.13
CA ALA A 13 40.06 -3.53 -0.32
C ALA A 13 39.62 -4.86 -0.98
N SER A 14 38.36 -4.85 -1.43
CA SER A 14 37.96 -5.32 -2.76
C SER A 14 36.88 -4.35 -3.25
N ARG A 15 37.23 -3.28 -3.98
CA ARG A 15 37.48 -3.25 -5.43
C ARG A 15 36.48 -4.13 -6.20
N TRP A 16 35.19 -3.87 -5.99
CA TRP A 16 34.14 -4.35 -6.87
C TRP A 16 34.30 -3.68 -8.24
N PHE A 17 34.91 -4.49 -9.09
CA PHE A 17 34.88 -4.54 -10.53
C PHE A 17 33.91 -3.57 -11.20
N ARG A 18 34.56 -2.65 -11.93
CA ARG A 18 34.07 -1.84 -13.02
C ARG A 18 33.72 -2.78 -14.18
N ASP A 19 32.48 -2.75 -14.66
CA ASP A 19 32.14 -3.22 -16.00
C ASP A 19 31.54 -2.03 -16.78
N GLU A 20 32.39 -1.41 -17.59
CA GLU A 20 32.09 -0.38 -18.60
C GLU A 20 31.98 -1.04 -19.97
N SER A 21 30.99 -1.91 -20.17
CA SER A 21 30.89 -2.60 -21.46
C SER A 21 29.44 -2.80 -21.90
N SER A 22 28.70 -1.72 -22.17
CA SER A 22 27.48 -1.79 -23.00
C SER A 22 27.09 -0.46 -23.67
N SER A 23 28.07 0.39 -23.98
CA SER A 23 27.85 1.63 -24.75
C SER A 23 28.10 1.47 -26.25
N LEU A 24 27.74 0.32 -26.84
CA LEU A 24 27.97 0.05 -28.27
C LEU A 24 26.77 -0.59 -29.00
N VAL A 25 25.56 -0.57 -28.43
CA VAL A 25 24.35 -1.04 -29.13
C VAL A 25 23.47 0.11 -29.64
N ALA A 26 23.90 1.36 -29.43
CA ALA A 26 23.11 2.57 -29.68
C ALA A 26 23.09 3.07 -31.14
N ALA A 27 23.65 2.35 -32.11
CA ALA A 27 23.85 2.88 -33.47
C ALA A 27 23.24 2.08 -34.63
N LEU A 28 22.53 0.96 -34.38
CA LEU A 28 22.04 0.09 -35.47
C LEU A 28 20.53 -0.23 -35.44
N MET A 29 19.73 0.60 -34.77
CA MET A 29 18.27 0.45 -34.73
C MET A 29 17.53 1.73 -35.15
N ILE A 30 18.04 2.44 -36.16
CA ILE A 30 17.42 3.68 -36.72
C ILE A 30 16.58 3.38 -37.99
N GLY A 31 16.51 2.12 -38.44
CA GLY A 31 15.93 1.77 -39.75
C GLY A 31 14.66 0.95 -39.76
N LEU A 32 14.01 0.68 -38.62
CA LEU A 32 12.84 -0.23 -38.57
C LEU A 32 11.73 0.28 -37.63
N PHE A 33 11.44 1.57 -37.67
CA PHE A 33 10.35 2.19 -36.90
C PHE A 33 9.25 2.83 -37.77
N CYS A 34 9.19 2.47 -39.06
CA CYS A 34 8.36 3.15 -40.06
C CYS A 34 7.34 2.26 -40.78
N PHE A 35 6.73 1.25 -40.14
CA PHE A 35 5.71 0.44 -40.85
C PHE A 35 4.56 -0.18 -40.05
N CYS A 36 4.19 0.33 -38.86
CA CYS A 36 3.03 -0.22 -38.13
C CYS A 36 2.10 0.85 -37.55
N ILE A 37 1.67 1.84 -38.36
CA ILE A 37 0.52 2.69 -38.00
C ILE A 37 -0.67 2.30 -38.89
N LEU A 38 -1.24 1.12 -38.62
CA LEU A 38 -2.62 0.84 -38.97
C LEU A 38 -3.49 1.20 -37.76
N PRO A 39 -4.43 2.14 -37.86
CA PRO A 39 -5.46 2.30 -36.84
C PRO A 39 -6.44 1.13 -37.00
N THR A 40 -6.13 0.00 -36.37
CA THR A 40 -7.15 -1.01 -36.07
C THR A 40 -8.09 -0.38 -35.05
N ASN A 41 -9.24 0.10 -35.51
CA ASN A 41 -10.39 0.33 -34.65
C ASN A 41 -10.90 -1.05 -34.23
N ALA A 42 -10.27 -1.62 -33.20
CA ALA A 42 -10.79 -2.77 -32.50
C ALA A 42 -12.14 -2.37 -31.91
N GLN A 43 -13.22 -2.89 -32.49
CA GLN A 43 -14.56 -2.81 -31.90
C GLN A 43 -14.49 -3.48 -30.53
N GLN A 44 -14.47 -2.66 -29.48
CA GLN A 44 -14.62 -3.14 -28.11
C GLN A 44 -16.01 -3.74 -28.01
N SER A 45 -16.06 -5.07 -28.01
CA SER A 45 -17.20 -5.84 -27.54
C SER A 45 -17.52 -5.36 -26.12
N SER A 46 -18.58 -4.58 -26.00
CA SER A 46 -19.21 -4.24 -24.73
C SER A 46 -19.90 -5.51 -24.20
N SER A 47 -19.09 -6.43 -23.70
CA SER A 47 -19.53 -7.52 -22.85
C SER A 47 -20.09 -6.87 -21.60
N SER A 48 -21.41 -6.71 -21.55
CA SER A 48 -22.16 -6.45 -20.32
C SER A 48 -21.97 -7.65 -19.41
N ASN A 49 -20.82 -7.67 -18.73
CA ASN A 49 -20.43 -8.71 -17.81
C ASN A 49 -21.34 -8.60 -16.58
N SER A 50 -22.47 -9.29 -16.61
CA SER A 50 -23.35 -9.57 -15.48
C SER A 50 -22.68 -10.52 -14.47
N GLN A 51 -21.37 -10.42 -14.31
CA GLN A 51 -20.62 -10.77 -13.12
C GLN A 51 -20.08 -9.48 -12.50
N GLN A 52 -20.98 -8.56 -12.13
CA GLN A 52 -20.67 -7.56 -11.11
C GLN A 52 -20.48 -8.31 -9.79
N GLY A 53 -19.28 -8.87 -9.59
CA GLY A 53 -18.81 -9.23 -8.27
C GLY A 53 -19.04 -8.02 -7.38
N ARG A 54 -20.00 -8.13 -6.46
CA ARG A 54 -20.63 -7.01 -5.76
C ARG A 54 -19.56 -6.08 -5.21
N GLN A 55 -19.33 -4.95 -5.89
CA GLN A 55 -18.38 -3.94 -5.45
C GLN A 55 -18.93 -3.36 -4.14
N LEU A 56 -18.38 -3.82 -3.02
CA LEU A 56 -18.80 -3.37 -1.70
C LEU A 56 -18.50 -1.88 -1.56
N SER A 57 -19.45 -1.13 -1.02
CA SER A 57 -19.21 0.27 -0.63
C SER A 57 -18.06 0.33 0.39
N LEU A 58 -17.35 1.47 0.47
CA LEU A 58 -16.24 1.63 1.43
C LEU A 58 -16.71 1.36 2.86
N LYS A 59 -17.89 1.85 3.24
CA LYS A 59 -18.54 1.57 4.52
C LYS A 59 -18.70 0.08 4.78
N GLN A 60 -19.27 -0.67 3.82
CA GLN A 60 -19.46 -2.11 3.95
C GLN A 60 -18.12 -2.85 4.05
N GLN A 61 -17.14 -2.48 3.22
CA GLN A 61 -15.80 -3.05 3.25
C GLN A 61 -15.15 -2.87 4.62
N LEU A 62 -15.20 -1.66 5.19
CA LEU A 62 -14.64 -1.39 6.51
C LEU A 62 -15.42 -2.09 7.62
N THR A 63 -16.75 -2.10 7.57
CA THR A 63 -17.59 -2.72 8.61
C THR A 63 -17.34 -4.22 8.70
N VAL A 64 -17.37 -4.91 7.56
CA VAL A 64 -17.17 -6.36 7.48
C VAL A 64 -15.70 -6.70 7.72
N GLY A 65 -14.79 -6.03 7.01
CA GLY A 65 -13.36 -6.35 7.07
C GLY A 65 -12.69 -6.03 8.40
N LEU A 66 -13.21 -5.05 9.16
CA LEU A 66 -12.70 -4.73 10.50
C LEU A 66 -13.44 -5.48 11.62
N LYS A 67 -14.50 -6.22 11.29
CA LYS A 67 -15.40 -6.88 12.25
C LYS A 67 -15.95 -5.84 13.25
N ALA A 68 -16.47 -4.73 12.72
CA ALA A 68 -17.04 -3.63 13.50
C ALA A 68 -18.42 -4.00 14.04
N VAL A 69 -18.48 -4.44 15.31
CA VAL A 69 -19.72 -4.95 15.91
C VAL A 69 -20.45 -3.88 16.71
N THR A 70 -19.71 -3.05 17.44
CA THR A 70 -20.31 -2.11 18.39
C THR A 70 -20.88 -0.88 17.66
N PRO A 71 -21.91 -0.21 18.22
CA PRO A 71 -22.43 1.02 17.63
C PRO A 71 -21.35 2.12 17.54
N GLY A 72 -20.45 2.21 18.52
CA GLY A 72 -19.33 3.15 18.48
C GLY A 72 -18.31 2.86 17.37
N ASP A 73 -18.06 1.59 17.05
CA ASP A 73 -17.21 1.20 15.92
C ASP A 73 -17.84 1.60 14.58
N LYS A 74 -19.16 1.39 14.44
CA LYS A 74 -19.90 1.76 13.23
C LYS A 74 -19.96 3.26 13.04
N ALA A 75 -20.22 4.03 14.09
CA ALA A 75 -20.20 5.49 14.06
C ALA A 75 -18.80 6.03 13.66
N PHE A 76 -17.73 5.40 14.15
CA PHE A 76 -16.37 5.77 13.74
C PHE A 76 -16.11 5.47 12.26
N ILE A 77 -16.60 4.34 11.72
CA ILE A 77 -16.50 4.05 10.28
C ILE A 77 -17.28 5.09 9.47
N ASP A 78 -18.48 5.46 9.91
CA ASP A 78 -19.31 6.44 9.20
C ASP A 78 -18.61 7.80 9.14
N LEU A 79 -17.99 8.24 10.23
CA LEU A 79 -17.14 9.44 10.26
C LEU A 79 -15.96 9.33 9.29
N VAL A 80 -15.25 8.20 9.28
CA VAL A 80 -14.12 7.98 8.36
C VAL A 80 -14.57 8.05 6.91
N VAL A 81 -15.67 7.39 6.55
CA VAL A 81 -16.22 7.40 5.19
C VAL A 81 -16.61 8.82 4.78
N PHE A 82 -17.31 9.54 5.66
CA PHE A 82 -17.68 10.93 5.44
C PHE A 82 -16.45 11.81 5.15
N ARG A 83 -15.39 11.71 5.96
CA ARG A 83 -14.16 12.50 5.74
C ARG A 83 -13.41 12.11 4.46
N VAL A 84 -13.51 10.86 4.02
CA VAL A 84 -12.96 10.41 2.73
C VAL A 84 -13.75 11.00 1.56
N GLU A 85 -15.08 10.97 1.66
CA GLU A 85 -15.98 11.54 0.64
C GLU A 85 -15.80 13.07 0.52
N GLN A 86 -15.51 13.75 1.63
CA GLN A 86 -15.14 15.17 1.65
C GLN A 86 -13.74 15.45 1.07
N GLY A 87 -12.92 14.42 0.79
CA GLY A 87 -11.54 14.58 0.33
C GLY A 87 -10.55 15.00 1.41
N VAL A 88 -11.00 15.18 2.66
CA VAL A 88 -10.15 15.56 3.81
C VAL A 88 -9.24 14.38 4.22
N LEU A 89 -9.78 13.17 4.20
CA LEU A 89 -9.04 11.96 4.54
C LEU A 89 -8.68 11.17 3.27
N PRO A 90 -7.39 10.99 2.95
CA PRO A 90 -7.00 10.25 1.75
C PRO A 90 -7.47 8.79 1.82
N ARG A 91 -8.18 8.33 0.78
CA ARG A 91 -8.66 6.94 0.69
C ARG A 91 -7.52 5.92 0.75
N THR A 92 -6.36 6.26 0.20
CA THR A 92 -5.14 5.43 0.24
C THR A 92 -4.62 5.23 1.67
N LEU A 93 -4.72 6.25 2.52
CA LEU A 93 -4.35 6.15 3.93
C LEU A 93 -5.29 5.20 4.68
N VAL A 94 -6.59 5.30 4.43
CA VAL A 94 -7.59 4.41 5.01
C VAL A 94 -7.35 2.96 4.58
N ASN A 95 -7.18 2.72 3.28
CA ASN A 95 -6.95 1.39 2.73
C ASN A 95 -5.66 0.74 3.25
N SER A 96 -4.55 1.49 3.28
CA SER A 96 -3.28 0.97 3.83
C SER A 96 -3.37 0.68 5.33
N THR A 97 -4.10 1.51 6.09
CA THR A 97 -4.32 1.28 7.52
C THR A 97 -5.25 0.09 7.77
N PHE A 98 -6.26 -0.08 6.92
CA PHE A 98 -7.17 -1.23 6.93
C PHE A 98 -6.42 -2.54 6.73
N LEU A 99 -5.57 -2.63 5.71
CA LEU A 99 -4.77 -3.83 5.45
C LEU A 99 -3.80 -4.13 6.59
N TRP A 100 -3.11 -3.10 7.11
CA TRP A 100 -2.23 -3.25 8.27
C TRP A 100 -2.97 -3.77 9.50
N ALA A 101 -4.16 -3.23 9.79
CA ALA A 101 -4.95 -3.64 10.95
C ALA A 101 -5.41 -5.10 10.85
N ARG A 102 -5.79 -5.56 9.64
CA ARG A 102 -6.13 -6.96 9.39
C ARG A 102 -4.93 -7.87 9.57
N GLN A 103 -3.81 -7.58 8.91
CA GLN A 103 -2.59 -8.37 9.05
C GLN A 103 -2.12 -8.47 10.50
N LYS A 104 -2.24 -7.37 11.27
CA LYS A 104 -1.86 -7.34 12.69
C LYS A 104 -2.76 -8.19 13.58
N ALA A 105 -4.06 -8.26 13.26
CA ALA A 105 -4.99 -9.15 13.95
C ALA A 105 -4.70 -10.63 13.64
N ASP A 106 -4.38 -10.93 12.39
CA ASP A 106 -4.10 -12.30 11.93
C ASP A 106 -2.73 -12.81 12.42
N ALA A 107 -1.73 -11.93 12.57
CA ALA A 107 -0.39 -12.28 13.04
C ALA A 107 -0.33 -12.65 14.54
N ARG A 108 -1.36 -12.33 15.32
CA ARG A 108 -1.45 -12.74 16.73
C ARG A 108 -1.92 -14.19 16.78
N SER A 109 -1.31 -14.99 17.67
CA SER A 109 -1.67 -16.41 17.90
C SER A 109 -3.20 -16.60 17.92
N TYR A 110 -3.67 -17.64 17.23
CA TYR A 110 -5.08 -17.94 16.98
C TYR A 110 -5.96 -17.82 18.23
N SER A 111 -5.46 -18.25 19.40
CA SER A 111 -6.17 -18.20 20.68
C SER A 111 -6.40 -16.78 21.23
N ARG A 112 -5.64 -15.76 20.78
CA ARG A 112 -5.71 -14.37 21.26
C ARG A 112 -5.86 -13.34 20.14
N SER A 113 -6.39 -13.73 18.98
CA SER A 113 -6.60 -12.79 17.88
C SER A 113 -7.66 -11.76 18.26
N LEU A 114 -7.26 -10.49 18.32
CA LEU A 114 -8.17 -9.37 18.57
C LEU A 114 -8.85 -8.96 17.26
N ARG A 115 -10.03 -8.35 17.36
CA ARG A 115 -10.73 -7.79 16.20
C ARG A 115 -9.84 -6.73 15.51
N PRO A 116 -9.75 -6.71 14.17
CA PRO A 116 -8.93 -5.71 13.46
C PRO A 116 -9.30 -4.26 13.80
N MET A 117 -10.58 -3.98 14.12
CA MET A 117 -11.03 -2.67 14.57
C MET A 117 -10.22 -2.10 15.75
N VAL A 118 -9.78 -2.96 16.68
CA VAL A 118 -8.99 -2.57 17.87
C VAL A 118 -7.64 -1.96 17.45
N TYR A 119 -7.07 -2.37 16.33
CA TYR A 119 -5.84 -1.80 15.79
C TYR A 119 -6.13 -0.63 14.85
N PHE A 120 -7.18 -0.75 14.03
CA PHE A 120 -7.51 0.23 12.99
C PHE A 120 -7.76 1.62 13.57
N LYS A 121 -8.64 1.75 14.57
CA LYS A 121 -9.00 3.06 15.15
C LYS A 121 -7.78 3.83 15.68
N PRO A 122 -6.96 3.30 16.61
CA PRO A 122 -5.77 4.01 17.08
C PRO A 122 -4.71 4.17 15.99
N GLY A 123 -4.57 3.20 15.08
CA GLY A 123 -3.62 3.27 13.98
C GLY A 123 -3.94 4.40 12.99
N LEU A 124 -5.23 4.58 12.67
CA LEU A 124 -5.68 5.65 11.78
C LEU A 124 -5.50 7.00 12.46
N LEU A 125 -5.95 7.16 13.71
CA LEU A 125 -5.78 8.40 14.49
C LEU A 125 -4.32 8.83 14.60
N ALA A 126 -3.41 7.88 14.87
CA ALA A 126 -1.98 8.17 14.93
C ALA A 126 -1.40 8.64 13.59
N ARG A 127 -1.90 8.10 12.48
CA ARG A 127 -1.47 8.47 11.12
C ARG A 127 -2.05 9.82 10.69
N THR A 128 -3.33 10.09 10.98
CA THR A 128 -3.96 11.37 10.65
C THR A 128 -3.36 12.51 11.46
N LYS A 129 -3.05 12.28 12.75
CA LYS A 129 -2.34 13.25 13.59
C LYS A 129 -0.99 13.67 13.00
N LYS A 130 -0.24 12.74 12.39
CA LYS A 130 1.03 13.06 11.71
C LYS A 130 0.85 13.92 10.45
N LEU A 131 -0.33 13.89 9.85
CA LEU A 131 -0.69 14.68 8.67
C LEU A 131 -1.42 15.99 9.04
N GLY A 132 -1.62 16.27 10.33
CA GLY A 132 -2.40 17.42 10.78
C GLY A 132 -3.90 17.31 10.50
N ILE A 133 -4.43 16.09 10.31
CA ILE A 133 -5.85 15.84 10.04
C ILE A 133 -6.52 15.35 11.32
N GLU A 134 -7.61 16.01 11.71
CA GLU A 134 -8.43 15.64 12.87
C GLU A 134 -9.70 14.90 12.43
N LEU A 135 -10.03 13.80 13.14
CA LEU A 135 -11.20 12.97 12.87
C LEU A 135 -12.32 13.29 13.86
#